data_AF-X1CXX3-F1
#
_entry.id   AF-X1CXX3-F1
#
_cell.length_a   1.000
_cell.length_b   1.000
_cell.length_c   1.000
_cell.angle_alpha   90.00
_cell.angle_beta   90.00
_cell.angle_gamma   90.00
#
_symmetry.space_group_name_H-M   'P 1'
#
loop_
_entity.id
_entity.type
_entity.pdbx_description
1 polymer ?
#
loop_
_entity_poly.entity_id
_entity_poly.type
_entity_poly.pdbx_seq_one_letter_code
_entity_poly.pdbx_strand_id
1 'polypeptide(L)'
;KQYPEIPEDFKDDLMQGREKLYHLSLNNYSKRIPERLTDLLYHLYKKSVLIQNFTPLLDFLNFVCSRVEDSKFTKVDIIRKEFLSNLDYTEEKKNSLIKIFEFLDSKSSLYSTFASNNLPSPREQFNLFMLFTKYYLAKGLEVLEAGDLLLLPGIFKNTLNTYNKNTKKAIDAKAINRIVEFLKKFSIVNNIEENYMFFQKIFQRSVSDINYWLLNTFLTSLNEGLSEIISEENKNISENPKNDLFEFNIVVDHICRMLYVLIEKIFIRNTPEEASENFFDP
;
A
#
# COMPACT_ATOMS: atom_id res chain seq x y z
N LYS A 1 8.76 23.72 -30.10
CA LYS A 1 8.35 23.30 -28.74
C LYS A 1 7.39 22.13 -28.90
N GLN A 2 7.64 20.98 -28.26
CA GLN A 2 6.98 19.70 -28.54
C GLN A 2 5.58 19.56 -27.89
N TYR A 3 5.17 20.55 -27.09
CA TYR A 3 3.88 20.61 -26.43
C TYR A 3 3.28 22.02 -26.56
N PRO A 4 1.96 22.15 -26.75
CA PRO A 4 1.27 23.44 -26.76
C PRO A 4 1.40 24.13 -25.40
N GLU A 5 1.52 25.45 -25.41
CA GLU A 5 1.47 26.24 -24.17
C GLU A 5 0.04 26.17 -23.59
N ILE A 6 -0.03 25.95 -22.27
CA ILE A 6 -1.30 25.94 -21.54
C ILE A 6 -1.90 27.36 -21.62
N PRO A 7 -3.19 27.54 -21.98
CA PRO A 7 -3.82 28.86 -22.03
C PRO A 7 -3.79 29.54 -20.66
N GLU A 8 -3.50 30.84 -20.62
CA GLU A 8 -3.33 31.56 -19.34
C GLU A 8 -4.62 31.67 -18.54
N ASP A 9 -5.78 31.83 -19.19
CA ASP A 9 -7.07 31.81 -18.50
C ASP A 9 -7.27 30.50 -17.69
N PHE A 10 -6.78 29.37 -18.23
CA PHE A 10 -6.84 28.07 -17.56
C PHE A 10 -5.86 27.97 -16.41
N LYS A 11 -4.68 28.60 -16.51
CA LYS A 11 -3.75 28.70 -15.38
C LYS A 11 -4.31 29.57 -14.28
N ASP A 12 -4.91 30.71 -14.62
CA ASP A 12 -5.46 31.67 -13.65
C ASP A 12 -6.60 31.04 -12.85
N ASP A 13 -7.51 30.31 -13.51
CA ASP A 13 -8.57 29.55 -12.84
C ASP A 13 -8.02 28.49 -11.88
N LEU A 14 -6.97 27.75 -12.29
CA LEU A 14 -6.31 26.77 -11.43
C LEU A 14 -5.64 27.42 -10.22
N MET A 15 -5.01 28.57 -10.41
CA MET A 15 -4.34 29.33 -9.34
C MET A 15 -5.35 29.88 -8.34
N GLN A 16 -6.47 30.45 -8.81
CA GLN A 16 -7.57 30.89 -7.94
C GLN A 16 -8.19 29.71 -7.17
N GLY A 17 -8.38 28.56 -7.82
CA GLY A 17 -8.85 27.34 -7.17
C GLY A 17 -7.90 26.89 -6.06
N ARG A 18 -6.58 26.92 -6.32
CA ARG A 18 -5.53 26.59 -5.35
C ARG A 18 -5.53 27.54 -4.17
N GLU A 19 -5.60 28.85 -4.39
CA GLU A 19 -5.64 29.86 -3.32
C GLU A 19 -6.89 29.72 -2.46
N LYS A 20 -8.05 29.49 -3.07
CA LYS A 20 -9.30 29.25 -2.35
C LYS A 20 -9.21 28.01 -1.45
N LEU A 21 -8.64 26.91 -1.96
CA LEU A 21 -8.41 25.69 -1.18
C LEU A 21 -7.43 25.92 -0.03
N TYR A 22 -6.37 26.70 -0.26
CA TYR A 22 -5.41 27.07 0.77
C TYR A 22 -6.07 27.89 1.89
N HIS A 23 -6.85 28.92 1.56
CA HIS A 23 -7.59 29.71 2.55
C HIS A 23 -8.64 28.89 3.32
N LEU A 24 -9.36 27.98 2.64
CA LEU A 24 -10.26 27.05 3.31
C LEU A 24 -9.52 26.14 4.29
N SER A 25 -8.32 25.69 3.92
CA SER A 25 -7.48 24.84 4.78
C SER A 25 -6.98 25.61 6.00
N LEU A 26 -6.48 26.83 5.81
CA LEU A 26 -6.08 27.76 6.88
C LEU A 26 -7.20 28.01 7.89
N ASN A 27 -8.40 28.32 7.38
CA ASN A 27 -9.57 28.61 8.22
C ASN A 27 -10.00 27.40 9.08
N ASN A 28 -9.62 26.19 8.69
CA ASN A 28 -9.95 24.94 9.38
C ASN A 28 -8.76 24.34 10.16
N TYR A 29 -7.57 24.96 10.11
CA TYR A 29 -6.33 24.39 10.63
C TYR A 29 -6.33 24.22 12.16
N SER A 30 -6.98 25.09 12.92
CA SER A 30 -6.66 25.22 14.36
C SER A 30 -7.70 24.77 15.37
N LYS A 31 -8.85 24.20 14.99
CA LYS A 31 -9.95 24.03 15.98
C LYS A 31 -10.24 22.62 16.47
N ARG A 32 -9.96 21.56 15.70
CA ARG A 32 -10.33 20.16 16.06
C ARG A 32 -9.48 19.07 15.39
N ILE A 33 -8.25 19.35 14.95
CA ILE A 33 -7.45 18.35 14.22
C ILE A 33 -7.17 17.10 15.08
N PRO A 34 -6.70 17.21 16.35
CA PRO A 34 -6.42 16.02 17.16
C PRO A 34 -7.66 15.15 17.39
N GLU A 35 -8.78 15.76 17.76
CA GLU A 35 -10.06 15.06 17.99
C GLU A 35 -10.54 14.32 16.74
N ARG A 36 -10.56 15.01 15.58
CA ARG A 36 -10.97 14.40 14.30
C ARG A 36 -10.02 13.29 13.87
N LEU A 37 -8.73 13.44 14.15
CA LEU A 37 -7.73 12.43 13.86
C LEU A 37 -7.94 11.18 14.72
N THR A 38 -8.20 11.36 16.02
CA THR A 38 -8.54 10.25 16.92
C THR A 38 -9.81 9.54 16.45
N ASP A 39 -10.87 10.26 16.09
CA ASP A 39 -12.12 9.69 15.57
C ASP A 39 -11.89 8.91 14.27
N LEU A 40 -11.11 9.47 13.33
CA LEU A 40 -10.75 8.82 12.09
C LEU A 40 -9.99 7.51 12.34
N LEU A 41 -8.93 7.57 13.13
CA LEU A 41 -8.11 6.40 13.47
C LEU A 41 -8.92 5.33 14.20
N TYR A 42 -9.80 5.73 15.12
CA TYR A 42 -10.70 4.80 15.80
C TYR A 42 -11.68 4.13 14.83
N HIS A 43 -12.21 4.86 13.85
CA HIS A 43 -13.07 4.30 12.81
C HIS A 43 -12.33 3.30 11.92
N LEU A 44 -11.09 3.63 11.51
CA LEU A 44 -10.24 2.73 10.72
C LEU A 44 -9.87 1.48 11.53
N TYR A 45 -9.47 1.65 12.78
CA TYR A 45 -9.23 0.57 13.74
C TYR A 45 -10.45 -0.36 13.82
N LYS A 46 -11.63 0.19 14.11
CA LYS A 46 -12.87 -0.59 14.26
C LYS A 46 -13.20 -1.37 13.00
N LYS A 47 -13.08 -0.73 11.83
CA LYS A 47 -13.31 -1.41 10.55
C LYS A 47 -12.34 -2.57 10.36
N SER A 48 -11.04 -2.33 10.56
CA SER A 48 -10.01 -3.37 10.41
C SER A 48 -10.25 -4.55 11.34
N VAL A 49 -10.57 -4.31 12.61
CA VAL A 49 -10.89 -5.35 13.59
C VAL A 49 -12.17 -6.11 13.23
N LEU A 50 -13.22 -5.41 12.80
CA LEU A 50 -14.50 -6.03 12.43
C LEU A 50 -14.34 -7.02 11.27
N ILE A 51 -13.57 -6.64 10.25
CA ILE A 51 -13.36 -7.48 9.06
C ILE A 51 -12.13 -8.38 9.16
N GLN A 52 -11.38 -8.31 10.28
CA GLN A 52 -10.11 -9.02 10.50
C GLN A 52 -9.12 -8.82 9.33
N ASN A 53 -9.02 -7.57 8.83
CA ASN A 53 -8.18 -7.25 7.70
C ASN A 53 -7.60 -5.83 7.81
N PHE A 54 -6.33 -5.66 7.45
CA PHE A 54 -5.61 -4.39 7.55
C PHE A 54 -5.97 -3.38 6.43
N THR A 55 -6.66 -3.82 5.38
CA THR A 55 -7.01 -3.01 4.19
C THR A 55 -7.51 -1.59 4.50
N PRO A 56 -8.42 -1.36 5.48
CA PRO A 56 -8.93 -0.01 5.76
C PRO A 56 -7.85 1.01 6.13
N LEU A 57 -6.70 0.55 6.65
CA LEU A 57 -5.59 1.41 7.06
C LEU A 57 -4.53 1.59 5.97
N LEU A 58 -4.50 0.78 4.91
CA LEU A 58 -3.36 0.74 3.97
C LEU A 58 -3.14 2.07 3.23
N ASP A 59 -4.19 2.66 2.66
CA ASP A 59 -4.04 3.94 1.96
C ASP A 59 -3.68 5.08 2.91
N PHE A 60 -4.25 5.07 4.12
CA PHE A 60 -3.94 6.09 5.13
C PHE A 60 -2.50 5.95 5.64
N LEU A 61 -2.04 4.71 5.87
CA LEU A 61 -0.67 4.38 6.24
C LEU A 61 0.30 4.88 5.17
N ASN A 62 0.07 4.53 3.89
CA ASN A 62 0.93 4.99 2.79
C ASN A 62 0.95 6.52 2.67
N PHE A 63 -0.22 7.17 2.78
CA PHE A 63 -0.31 8.63 2.74
C PHE A 63 0.53 9.29 3.83
N VAL A 64 0.42 8.84 5.07
CA VAL A 64 1.20 9.40 6.18
C VAL A 64 2.69 9.10 5.98
N CYS A 65 3.04 7.83 5.75
CA CYS A 65 4.43 7.40 5.67
C CYS A 65 5.20 8.03 4.52
N SER A 66 4.61 8.15 3.34
CA SER A 66 5.25 8.82 2.19
C SER A 66 5.55 10.28 2.50
N ARG A 67 4.65 10.98 3.19
CA ARG A 67 4.88 12.38 3.58
C ARG A 67 5.87 12.53 4.73
N VAL A 68 6.03 11.52 5.59
CA VAL A 68 7.12 11.51 6.56
C VAL A 68 8.48 11.39 5.85
N GLU A 69 8.57 10.67 4.73
CA GLU A 69 9.81 10.58 3.95
C GLU A 69 10.24 11.92 3.34
N ASP A 70 9.27 12.79 3.03
CA ASP A 70 9.53 14.17 2.59
C ASP A 70 9.98 15.09 3.75
N SER A 71 9.93 14.60 4.99
CA SER A 71 10.28 15.36 6.20
C SER A 71 11.71 15.14 6.66
N LYS A 72 12.22 16.02 7.50
CA LYS A 72 13.55 15.92 8.14
C LYS A 72 13.65 14.80 9.19
N PHE A 73 12.59 14.03 9.38
CA PHE A 73 12.48 13.02 10.43
C PHE A 73 12.42 11.60 9.88
N THR A 74 12.97 10.66 10.64
CA THR A 74 12.79 9.22 10.39
C THR A 74 11.51 8.73 11.05
N LYS A 75 10.69 7.95 10.33
CA LYS A 75 9.50 7.25 10.85
C LYS A 75 9.80 6.48 12.14
N VAL A 76 10.81 5.61 12.09
CA VAL A 76 11.21 4.74 13.19
C VAL A 76 11.70 5.54 14.40
N ASP A 77 12.46 6.62 14.18
CA ASP A 77 12.97 7.44 15.29
C ASP A 77 11.85 8.15 16.03
N ILE A 78 10.88 8.71 15.30
CA ILE A 78 9.68 9.31 15.91
C ILE A 78 8.91 8.25 16.70
N ILE A 79 8.62 7.10 16.08
CA ILE A 79 7.86 6.03 16.75
C ILE A 79 8.58 5.56 18.02
N ARG A 80 9.90 5.35 17.96
CA ARG A 80 10.69 4.93 19.13
C ARG A 80 10.68 5.98 20.22
N LYS A 81 10.93 7.24 19.88
CA LYS A 81 11.12 8.32 20.86
C LYS A 81 9.81 8.83 21.45
N GLU A 82 8.77 8.96 20.65
CA GLU A 82 7.53 9.64 21.04
C GLU A 82 6.41 8.64 21.41
N PHE A 83 6.49 7.38 20.95
CA PHE A 83 5.49 6.34 21.27
C PHE A 83 6.05 5.20 22.11
N LEU A 84 7.01 4.43 21.59
CA LEU A 84 7.47 3.19 22.24
C LEU A 84 8.23 3.43 23.54
N SER A 85 8.91 4.57 23.69
CA SER A 85 9.57 4.98 24.94
C SER A 85 8.61 5.11 26.12
N ASN A 86 7.34 5.42 25.84
CA ASN A 86 6.29 5.63 26.83
C ASN A 86 5.54 4.33 27.21
N LEU A 87 5.88 3.21 26.57
CA LEU A 87 5.28 1.90 26.86
C LEU A 87 6.18 1.09 27.79
N ASP A 88 5.57 0.47 28.81
CA ASP A 88 6.21 -0.50 29.70
C ASP A 88 6.35 -1.88 29.02
N TYR A 89 6.92 -1.88 27.81
CA TYR A 89 7.23 -3.06 27.03
C TYR A 89 8.72 -3.33 27.08
N THR A 90 9.10 -4.61 26.92
CA THR A 90 10.51 -4.95 26.74
C THR A 90 11.02 -4.44 25.39
N GLU A 91 12.33 -4.26 25.27
CA GLU A 91 12.92 -3.79 24.01
C GLU A 91 12.68 -4.77 22.86
N GLU A 92 12.61 -6.08 23.14
CA GLU A 92 12.25 -7.09 22.15
C GLU A 92 10.84 -6.84 21.60
N LYS A 93 9.86 -6.62 22.48
CA LYS A 93 8.47 -6.36 22.07
C LYS A 93 8.33 -5.05 21.29
N LYS A 94 9.07 -4.00 21.69
CA LYS A 94 9.14 -2.74 20.93
C LYS A 94 9.75 -2.95 19.54
N ASN A 95 10.82 -3.74 19.44
CA ASN A 95 11.46 -4.06 18.15
C ASN A 95 10.54 -4.88 17.25
N SER A 96 9.79 -5.83 17.79
CA SER A 96 8.78 -6.58 17.04
C SER A 96 7.68 -5.69 16.47
N LEU A 97 7.20 -4.70 17.24
CA LEU A 97 6.23 -3.73 16.73
C LEU A 97 6.79 -2.90 15.55
N ILE A 98 8.08 -2.52 15.60
CA ILE A 98 8.73 -1.83 14.49
C ILE A 98 8.79 -2.71 13.24
N LYS A 99 9.19 -3.98 13.37
CA LYS A 99 9.24 -4.90 12.20
C LYS A 99 7.86 -5.08 11.56
N ILE A 100 6.81 -5.21 12.37
CA ILE A 100 5.44 -5.31 11.87
C ILE A 100 5.02 -4.02 11.15
N PHE A 101 5.36 -2.85 11.71
CA PHE A 101 5.13 -1.57 11.07
C PHE A 101 5.86 -1.45 9.72
N GLU A 102 7.14 -1.78 9.67
CA GLU A 102 7.97 -1.73 8.45
C GLU A 102 7.45 -2.68 7.37
N PHE A 103 7.00 -3.88 7.76
CA PHE A 103 6.33 -4.79 6.84
C PHE A 103 5.11 -4.12 6.20
N LEU A 104 4.20 -3.55 7.00
CA LEU A 104 3.00 -2.89 6.51
C LEU A 104 3.32 -1.66 5.65
N ASP A 105 4.26 -0.82 6.09
CA ASP A 105 4.71 0.38 5.37
C ASP A 105 5.21 0.00 3.97
N SER A 106 6.10 -0.99 3.88
CA SER A 106 6.69 -1.45 2.61
C SER A 106 5.65 -1.97 1.61
N LYS A 107 4.50 -2.49 2.08
CA LYS A 107 3.44 -3.05 1.22
C LYS A 107 2.31 -2.06 0.93
N SER A 108 2.17 -1.03 1.75
CA SER A 108 1.12 -0.01 1.62
C SER A 108 1.26 0.81 0.33
N SER A 109 2.48 1.17 -0.07
CA SER A 109 2.75 1.89 -1.32
C SER A 109 2.31 1.12 -2.57
N LEU A 110 2.54 -0.20 -2.57
CA LEU A 110 2.10 -1.07 -3.66
C LEU A 110 0.58 -1.16 -3.74
N TYR A 111 -0.10 -1.28 -2.59
CA TYR A 111 -1.56 -1.24 -2.53
C TYR A 111 -2.11 0.06 -3.13
N SER A 112 -1.64 1.22 -2.65
CA SER A 112 -2.11 2.52 -3.14
C SER A 112 -1.82 2.72 -4.63
N THR A 113 -0.71 2.16 -5.13
CA THR A 113 -0.41 2.15 -6.57
C THR A 113 -1.48 1.39 -7.36
N PHE A 114 -1.87 0.19 -6.93
CA PHE A 114 -2.93 -0.56 -7.59
C PHE A 114 -4.30 0.09 -7.44
N ALA A 115 -4.64 0.59 -6.24
CA ALA A 115 -5.91 1.22 -5.94
C ALA A 115 -6.12 2.51 -6.74
N SER A 116 -5.10 3.37 -6.83
CA SER A 116 -5.16 4.64 -7.59
C SER A 116 -5.32 4.44 -9.11
N ASN A 117 -4.85 3.31 -9.64
CA ASN A 117 -5.00 2.95 -11.05
C ASN A 117 -6.31 2.17 -11.34
N ASN A 118 -7.13 1.88 -10.33
CA ASN A 118 -8.38 1.15 -10.48
C ASN A 118 -9.56 2.07 -10.87
N LEU A 119 -9.40 2.79 -11.98
CA LEU A 119 -10.42 3.71 -12.51
C LEU A 119 -11.40 2.97 -13.43
N PRO A 120 -12.68 3.39 -13.53
CA PRO A 120 -13.73 2.59 -14.15
C PRO A 120 -13.64 2.45 -15.68
N SER A 121 -12.82 3.26 -16.36
CA SER A 121 -12.79 3.23 -17.84
C SER A 121 -12.10 1.95 -18.36
N PRO A 122 -12.51 1.40 -19.53
CA PRO A 122 -11.87 0.21 -20.13
C PRO A 122 -10.37 0.39 -20.37
N ARG A 123 -9.95 1.62 -20.67
CA ARG A 123 -8.54 1.99 -20.81
C ARG A 123 -7.78 1.81 -19.51
N GLU A 124 -8.29 2.37 -18.43
CA GLU A 124 -7.61 2.33 -17.14
C GLU A 124 -7.61 0.93 -16.55
N GLN A 125 -8.68 0.16 -16.75
CA GLN A 125 -8.70 -1.25 -16.36
C GLN A 125 -7.66 -2.07 -17.11
N PHE A 126 -7.45 -1.81 -18.41
CA PHE A 126 -6.35 -2.44 -19.13
C PHE A 126 -4.98 -1.98 -18.66
N ASN A 127 -4.80 -0.69 -18.37
CA ASN A 127 -3.56 -0.16 -17.80
C ASN A 127 -3.24 -0.83 -16.45
N LEU A 128 -4.23 -0.98 -15.58
CA LEU A 128 -4.07 -1.66 -14.30
C LEU A 128 -3.69 -3.13 -14.48
N PHE A 129 -4.32 -3.85 -15.42
CA PHE A 129 -3.92 -5.22 -15.74
C PHE A 129 -2.45 -5.28 -16.23
N MET A 130 -2.07 -4.35 -17.11
CA MET A 130 -0.69 -4.23 -17.59
C MET A 130 0.29 -3.87 -16.46
N LEU A 131 -0.16 -3.10 -15.47
CA LEU A 131 0.62 -2.77 -14.28
C LEU A 131 0.86 -4.00 -13.39
N PHE A 132 -0.18 -4.79 -13.11
CA PHE A 132 -0.04 -6.06 -12.38
C PHE A 132 0.93 -7.01 -13.08
N THR A 133 0.73 -7.22 -14.39
CA THR A 133 1.59 -8.12 -15.17
C THR A 133 3.02 -7.61 -15.27
N LYS A 134 3.23 -6.29 -15.36
CA LYS A 134 4.57 -5.70 -15.30
C LYS A 134 5.21 -5.90 -13.94
N TYR A 135 4.47 -5.69 -12.85
CA TYR A 135 5.00 -5.83 -11.50
C TYR A 135 5.42 -7.28 -11.20
N TYR A 136 4.53 -8.25 -11.46
CA TYR A 136 4.77 -9.64 -11.13
C TYR A 136 5.55 -10.39 -12.21
N LEU A 137 5.14 -10.32 -13.48
CA LEU A 137 5.65 -11.23 -14.51
C LEU A 137 6.88 -10.68 -15.26
N ALA A 138 7.14 -9.36 -15.27
CA ALA A 138 8.17 -8.80 -16.15
C ALA A 138 9.60 -9.26 -15.85
N LYS A 139 9.88 -9.68 -14.62
CA LYS A 139 11.20 -10.17 -14.20
C LYS A 139 11.37 -11.69 -14.36
N GLY A 140 10.36 -12.40 -14.86
CA GLY A 140 10.40 -13.83 -15.08
C GLY A 140 10.10 -14.67 -13.83
N LEU A 141 9.98 -15.98 -14.04
CA LEU A 141 9.54 -16.92 -13.01
C LEU A 141 10.54 -17.07 -11.84
N GLU A 142 11.84 -17.03 -12.13
CA GLU A 142 12.89 -17.21 -11.12
C GLU A 142 12.85 -16.09 -10.06
N VAL A 143 12.64 -14.84 -10.50
CA VAL A 143 12.53 -13.69 -9.60
C VAL A 143 11.22 -13.72 -8.81
N LEU A 144 10.15 -14.28 -9.38
CA LEU A 144 8.90 -14.50 -8.65
C LEU A 144 9.04 -15.55 -7.55
N GLU A 145 9.76 -16.65 -7.81
CA GLU A 145 9.92 -17.73 -6.84
C GLU A 145 10.94 -17.42 -5.73
N ALA A 146 11.96 -16.62 -6.02
CA ALA A 146 13.08 -16.37 -5.11
C ALA A 146 13.19 -14.92 -4.58
N GLY A 147 12.40 -13.98 -5.12
CA GLY A 147 12.50 -12.57 -4.76
C GLY A 147 11.42 -12.07 -3.78
N ASP A 148 11.63 -10.88 -3.23
CA ASP A 148 10.75 -10.22 -2.25
C ASP A 148 9.47 -9.59 -2.87
N LEU A 149 9.19 -9.91 -4.15
CA LEU A 149 8.04 -9.37 -4.88
C LEU A 149 6.72 -9.99 -4.42
N LEU A 150 6.73 -11.30 -4.14
CA LEU A 150 5.59 -12.01 -3.62
C LEU A 150 5.56 -11.90 -2.09
N LEU A 151 4.36 -11.78 -1.55
CA LEU A 151 4.17 -11.81 -0.09
C LEU A 151 4.39 -13.22 0.47
N LEU A 152 4.04 -14.25 -0.32
CA LEU A 152 4.08 -15.66 0.08
C LEU A 152 4.73 -16.52 -1.03
N PRO A 153 6.04 -16.34 -1.31
CA PRO A 153 6.72 -17.02 -2.43
C PRO A 153 6.72 -18.55 -2.28
N GLY A 154 6.79 -19.07 -1.05
CA GLY A 154 6.72 -20.50 -0.77
C GLY A 154 5.37 -21.12 -1.17
N ILE A 155 4.26 -20.45 -0.87
CA ILE A 155 2.91 -20.89 -1.26
C ILE A 155 2.80 -20.89 -2.78
N PHE A 156 3.22 -19.81 -3.43
CA PHE A 156 3.22 -19.72 -4.90
C PHE A 156 3.98 -20.89 -5.55
N LYS A 157 5.21 -21.15 -5.09
CA LYS A 157 6.05 -22.23 -5.61
C LYS A 157 5.42 -23.60 -5.42
N ASN A 158 4.81 -23.86 -4.27
CA ASN A 158 4.12 -25.13 -3.99
C ASN A 158 2.89 -25.32 -4.87
N THR A 159 2.09 -24.27 -5.06
CA THR A 159 0.92 -24.30 -5.94
C THR A 159 1.32 -24.52 -7.40
N LEU A 160 2.37 -23.82 -7.87
CA LEU A 160 2.90 -24.00 -9.22
C LEU A 160 3.42 -25.41 -9.45
N ASN A 161 4.20 -25.96 -8.51
CA ASN A 161 4.70 -27.32 -8.58
C ASN A 161 3.57 -28.36 -8.61
N THR A 162 2.53 -28.14 -7.81
CA THR A 162 1.35 -29.02 -7.79
C THR A 162 0.60 -28.95 -9.12
N TYR A 163 0.39 -27.76 -9.67
CA TYR A 163 -0.22 -27.58 -10.99
C TYR A 163 0.60 -28.28 -12.08
N ASN A 164 1.91 -28.05 -12.11
CA ASN A 164 2.83 -28.60 -13.11
C ASN A 164 2.91 -30.13 -13.09
N LYS A 165 2.75 -30.77 -11.93
CA LYS A 165 2.66 -32.24 -11.81
C LYS A 165 1.39 -32.81 -12.45
N ASN A 166 0.30 -32.03 -12.45
CA ASN A 166 -1.03 -32.50 -12.84
C ASN A 166 -1.44 -32.08 -14.28
N THR A 167 -0.55 -31.40 -15.02
CA THR A 167 -0.85 -30.88 -16.36
C THR A 167 0.17 -31.37 -17.39
N LYS A 168 -0.28 -31.49 -18.65
CA LYS A 168 0.61 -31.76 -19.78
C LYS A 168 1.39 -30.52 -20.25
N LYS A 169 0.96 -29.33 -19.84
CA LYS A 169 1.57 -28.04 -20.22
C LYS A 169 2.06 -27.34 -18.96
N ALA A 170 3.28 -27.68 -18.54
CA ALA A 170 3.91 -27.03 -17.40
C ALA A 170 4.11 -25.53 -17.67
N ILE A 171 3.90 -24.73 -16.65
CA ILE A 171 4.25 -23.31 -16.61
C ILE A 171 5.71 -23.25 -16.15
N ASP A 172 6.61 -22.96 -17.08
CA ASP A 172 8.03 -22.76 -16.87
C ASP A 172 8.44 -21.31 -17.17
N ALA A 173 9.72 -20.97 -16.95
CA ALA A 173 10.24 -19.64 -17.22
C ALA A 173 10.04 -19.21 -18.70
N LYS A 174 10.11 -20.16 -19.64
CA LYS A 174 9.89 -19.90 -21.06
C LYS A 174 8.44 -19.55 -21.37
N ALA A 175 7.48 -20.22 -20.73
CA ALA A 175 6.07 -19.93 -20.84
C ALA A 175 5.74 -18.52 -20.31
N ILE A 176 6.27 -18.15 -19.14
CA ILE A 176 6.12 -16.80 -18.58
C ILE A 176 6.71 -15.73 -19.51
N ASN A 177 7.92 -15.94 -20.02
CA ASN A 177 8.54 -14.99 -20.95
C ASN A 177 7.72 -14.78 -22.23
N ARG A 178 7.14 -15.85 -22.78
CA ARG A 178 6.24 -15.76 -23.94
C ARG A 178 4.97 -14.95 -23.63
N ILE A 179 4.38 -15.15 -22.46
CA ILE A 179 3.21 -14.37 -22.02
C ILE A 179 3.58 -12.89 -21.90
N VAL A 180 4.71 -12.57 -21.27
CA VAL A 180 5.17 -11.18 -21.12
C VAL A 180 5.44 -10.52 -22.47
N GLU A 181 6.11 -11.22 -23.39
CA GLU A 181 6.37 -10.70 -24.74
C GLU A 181 5.07 -10.47 -25.51
N PHE A 182 4.13 -11.42 -25.41
CA PHE A 182 2.81 -11.29 -26.01
C PHE A 182 2.08 -10.05 -25.46
N LEU A 183 2.04 -9.87 -24.13
CA LEU A 183 1.35 -8.75 -23.48
C LEU A 183 1.97 -7.39 -23.87
N LYS A 184 3.31 -7.31 -23.96
CA LYS A 184 4.00 -6.11 -24.45
C LYS A 184 3.57 -5.75 -25.88
N LYS A 185 3.55 -6.73 -26.78
CA LYS A 185 3.09 -6.51 -28.17
C LYS A 185 1.61 -6.12 -28.20
N PHE A 186 0.78 -6.82 -27.43
CA PHE A 186 -0.65 -6.54 -27.33
C PHE A 186 -0.93 -5.11 -26.85
N SER A 187 -0.16 -4.59 -25.87
CA SER A 187 -0.32 -3.20 -25.40
C SER A 187 0.00 -2.13 -26.45
N ILE A 188 0.81 -2.46 -27.47
CA ILE A 188 1.17 -1.52 -28.55
C ILE A 188 0.10 -1.54 -29.66
N VAL A 189 -0.46 -2.71 -29.96
CA VAL A 189 -1.35 -2.93 -31.11
C VAL A 189 -2.82 -2.63 -30.78
N ASN A 190 -3.20 -2.63 -29.50
CA ASN A 190 -4.60 -2.44 -29.11
C ASN A 190 -5.10 -1.03 -29.44
N ASN A 191 -6.14 -0.95 -30.28
CA ASN A 191 -7.13 0.11 -30.16
C ASN A 191 -7.95 -0.18 -28.91
N ILE A 192 -7.88 0.70 -27.92
CA ILE A 192 -8.27 0.44 -26.53
C ILE A 192 -9.76 0.07 -26.39
N GLU A 193 -10.57 0.41 -27.39
CA GLU A 193 -12.02 0.17 -27.43
C GLU A 193 -12.40 -1.33 -27.58
N GLU A 194 -11.54 -2.19 -28.12
CA GLU A 194 -11.87 -3.61 -28.37
C GLU A 194 -11.14 -4.60 -27.47
N ASN A 195 -10.36 -4.13 -26.48
CA ASN A 195 -9.58 -4.98 -25.59
C ASN A 195 -10.45 -6.01 -24.84
N TYR A 196 -11.73 -5.70 -24.59
CA TYR A 196 -12.66 -6.54 -23.86
C TYR A 196 -12.89 -7.88 -24.56
N MET A 197 -12.88 -7.91 -25.91
CA MET A 197 -13.07 -9.13 -26.69
C MET A 197 -11.93 -10.13 -26.45
N PHE A 198 -10.69 -9.63 -26.29
CA PHE A 198 -9.53 -10.46 -26.00
C PHE A 198 -9.69 -11.14 -24.64
N PHE A 199 -10.00 -10.36 -23.59
CA PHE A 199 -10.15 -10.90 -22.24
C PHE A 199 -11.33 -11.87 -22.15
N GLN A 200 -12.45 -11.55 -22.79
CA GLN A 200 -13.62 -12.42 -22.82
C GLN A 200 -13.35 -13.73 -23.57
N LYS A 201 -12.61 -13.70 -24.69
CA LYS A 201 -12.31 -14.93 -25.45
C LYS A 201 -11.31 -15.85 -24.76
N ILE A 202 -10.33 -15.30 -24.04
CA ILE A 202 -9.27 -16.10 -23.41
C ILE A 202 -9.60 -16.49 -21.98
N PHE A 203 -10.07 -15.52 -21.18
CA PHE A 203 -10.31 -15.70 -19.75
C PHE A 203 -11.78 -15.88 -19.40
N GLN A 204 -12.70 -15.72 -20.37
CA GLN A 204 -14.15 -15.74 -20.15
C GLN A 204 -14.61 -14.75 -19.07
N ARG A 205 -13.86 -13.65 -18.93
CA ARG A 205 -14.03 -12.62 -17.90
C ARG A 205 -13.71 -11.25 -18.47
N SER A 206 -14.27 -10.20 -17.88
CA SER A 206 -13.83 -8.85 -18.19
C SER A 206 -12.46 -8.58 -17.57
N VAL A 207 -11.74 -7.58 -18.10
CA VAL A 207 -10.47 -7.14 -17.50
C VAL A 207 -10.68 -6.61 -16.07
N SER A 208 -11.84 -5.98 -15.80
CA SER A 208 -12.21 -5.50 -14.47
C SER A 208 -12.37 -6.64 -13.47
N ASP A 209 -13.02 -7.74 -13.85
CA ASP A 209 -13.15 -8.91 -12.98
C ASP A 209 -11.80 -9.53 -12.64
N ILE A 210 -10.88 -9.55 -13.62
CA ILE A 210 -9.51 -10.05 -13.43
C ILE A 210 -8.74 -9.13 -12.47
N ASN A 211 -8.81 -7.81 -12.66
CA ASN A 211 -8.16 -6.84 -11.77
C ASN A 211 -8.71 -6.93 -10.34
N TYR A 212 -10.03 -7.05 -10.19
CA TYR A 212 -10.65 -7.23 -8.88
C TYR A 212 -10.15 -8.50 -8.21
N TRP A 213 -10.06 -9.61 -8.94
CA TRP A 213 -9.53 -10.87 -8.43
C TRP A 213 -8.06 -10.74 -8.01
N LEU A 214 -7.22 -10.09 -8.84
CA LEU A 214 -5.81 -9.82 -8.52
C LEU A 214 -5.65 -8.96 -7.26
N LEU A 215 -6.43 -7.88 -7.14
CA LEU A 215 -6.41 -7.02 -5.96
C LEU A 215 -6.86 -7.77 -4.71
N ASN A 216 -7.91 -8.57 -4.81
CA ASN A 216 -8.39 -9.39 -3.70
C ASN A 216 -7.35 -10.43 -3.27
N THR A 217 -6.71 -11.12 -4.23
CA THR A 217 -5.60 -12.04 -3.94
C THR A 217 -4.44 -11.34 -3.26
N PHE A 218 -4.06 -10.14 -3.73
CA PHE A 218 -3.03 -9.34 -3.07
C PHE A 218 -3.38 -9.03 -1.61
N LEU A 219 -4.62 -8.58 -1.34
CA LEU A 219 -5.08 -8.26 0.02
C LEU A 219 -5.15 -9.48 0.92
N THR A 220 -5.59 -10.63 0.40
CA THR A 220 -5.56 -11.91 1.13
C THR A 220 -4.12 -12.27 1.50
N SER A 221 -3.20 -12.25 0.54
CA SER A 221 -1.79 -12.57 0.80
C SER A 221 -1.12 -11.58 1.75
N LEU A 222 -1.54 -10.31 1.75
CA LEU A 222 -1.04 -9.31 2.69
C LEU A 222 -1.49 -9.63 4.11
N ASN A 223 -2.75 -10.03 4.28
CA ASN A 223 -3.29 -10.38 5.60
C ASN A 223 -2.71 -11.69 6.13
N GLU A 224 -2.49 -12.67 5.26
CA GLU A 224 -1.79 -13.91 5.58
C GLU A 224 -0.33 -13.64 5.96
N GLY A 225 0.40 -12.85 5.16
CA GLY A 225 1.78 -12.45 5.48
C GLY A 225 1.88 -11.64 6.79
N LEU A 226 0.90 -10.77 7.07
CA LEU A 226 0.79 -10.09 8.36
C LEU A 226 0.58 -11.09 9.52
N SER A 227 -0.22 -12.13 9.30
CA SER A 227 -0.44 -13.17 10.32
C SER A 227 0.83 -14.00 10.55
N GLU A 228 1.59 -14.29 9.50
CA GLU A 228 2.87 -15.00 9.57
C GLU A 228 3.92 -14.18 10.35
N ILE A 229 4.09 -12.89 10.04
CA ILE A 229 5.04 -12.03 10.78
C ILE A 229 4.62 -11.84 12.24
N ILE A 230 3.33 -11.70 12.53
CA ILE A 230 2.83 -11.66 13.91
C ILE A 230 3.16 -12.98 14.64
N SER A 231 2.95 -14.13 13.99
CA SER A 231 3.25 -15.43 14.58
C SER A 231 4.75 -15.62 14.83
N GLU A 232 5.59 -15.19 13.90
CA GLU A 232 7.06 -15.24 14.03
C GLU A 232 7.54 -14.36 15.18
N GLU A 233 7.10 -13.09 15.23
CA GLU A 233 7.47 -12.18 16.30
C GLU A 233 6.90 -12.62 17.66
N ASN A 234 5.71 -13.23 17.70
CA ASN A 234 5.17 -13.84 18.91
C ASN A 234 6.07 -14.96 19.46
N LYS A 235 6.67 -15.79 18.60
CA LYS A 235 7.64 -16.79 19.05
C LYS A 235 8.85 -16.11 19.69
N ASN A 236 9.38 -15.07 19.06
CA ASN A 236 10.55 -14.33 19.54
C ASN A 236 10.30 -13.69 20.92
N ILE A 237 9.13 -13.07 21.13
CA ILE A 237 8.83 -12.39 22.41
C ILE A 237 8.38 -13.35 23.52
N SER A 238 7.85 -14.52 23.17
CA SER A 238 7.33 -15.52 24.12
C SER A 238 8.39 -16.11 25.05
N GLU A 239 9.67 -15.97 24.71
CA GLU A 239 10.79 -16.35 25.57
C GLU A 239 10.82 -15.53 26.87
N ASN A 240 10.24 -14.33 26.87
CA ASN A 240 10.15 -13.49 28.06
C ASN A 240 8.71 -13.52 28.62
N PRO A 241 8.48 -14.06 29.83
CA PRO A 241 7.14 -14.21 30.40
C PRO A 241 6.47 -12.88 30.77
N LYS A 242 7.17 -11.74 30.68
CA LYS A 242 6.58 -10.41 30.85
C LYS A 242 5.88 -9.91 29.58
N ASN A 243 6.06 -10.57 28.44
CA ASN A 243 5.49 -10.15 27.17
C ASN A 243 4.18 -10.86 26.88
N ASP A 244 3.10 -10.09 26.84
CA ASP A 244 1.86 -10.57 26.21
C ASP A 244 2.06 -10.75 24.71
N LEU A 245 1.41 -11.75 24.13
CA LEU A 245 1.44 -12.01 22.71
C LEU A 245 0.64 -10.95 21.93
N PHE A 246 1.05 -10.69 20.70
CA PHE A 246 0.31 -9.87 19.76
C PHE A 246 -0.89 -10.63 19.20
N GLU A 247 -2.06 -10.04 19.40
CA GLU A 247 -3.28 -10.35 18.65
C GLU A 247 -3.49 -9.31 17.54
N PHE A 248 -4.25 -9.64 16.50
CA PHE A 248 -4.48 -8.76 15.34
C PHE A 248 -5.02 -7.37 15.76
N ASN A 249 -6.02 -7.32 16.64
CA ASN A 249 -6.55 -6.07 17.19
C ASN A 249 -5.51 -5.25 17.95
N ILE A 250 -4.62 -5.88 18.72
CA ILE A 250 -3.55 -5.20 19.45
C ILE A 250 -2.57 -4.57 18.46
N VAL A 251 -2.20 -5.30 17.41
CA VAL A 251 -1.33 -4.78 16.33
C VAL A 251 -1.98 -3.59 15.64
N VAL A 252 -3.25 -3.71 15.22
CA VAL A 252 -3.97 -2.62 14.55
C VAL A 252 -4.05 -1.37 15.44
N ASP A 253 -4.32 -1.53 16.74
CA ASP A 253 -4.32 -0.41 17.71
C ASP A 253 -2.94 0.28 17.76
N HIS A 254 -1.86 -0.49 17.88
CA HIS A 254 -0.51 0.06 17.90
C HIS A 254 -0.16 0.78 16.60
N ILE A 255 -0.51 0.23 15.43
CA ILE A 255 -0.26 0.93 14.16
C ILE A 255 -1.06 2.24 14.08
N CYS A 256 -2.31 2.25 14.54
CA CYS A 256 -3.10 3.50 14.60
C CYS A 256 -2.44 4.55 15.50
N ARG A 257 -1.92 4.16 16.66
CA ARG A 257 -1.21 5.07 17.57
C ARG A 257 0.13 5.55 17.01
N MET A 258 0.87 4.69 16.32
CA MET A 258 2.08 5.08 15.60
C MET A 258 1.77 6.13 14.54
N LEU A 259 0.71 5.92 13.76
CA LEU A 259 0.23 6.88 12.77
C LEU A 259 -0.19 8.21 13.41
N TYR A 260 -0.91 8.16 14.54
CA TYR A 260 -1.26 9.36 15.29
C TYR A 260 -0.01 10.18 15.65
N VAL A 261 1.00 9.54 16.22
CA VAL A 261 2.23 10.20 16.68
C VAL A 261 3.04 10.74 15.51
N LEU A 262 3.11 10.03 14.37
CA LEU A 262 3.72 10.56 13.15
C LEU A 262 2.99 11.83 12.68
N ILE A 263 1.66 11.80 12.67
CA ILE A 263 0.85 12.94 12.20
C ILE A 263 1.02 14.14 13.12
N GLU A 264 0.86 13.92 14.42
CA GLU A 264 1.00 14.94 15.46
C GLU A 264 2.39 15.57 15.41
N LYS A 265 3.44 14.76 15.25
CA LYS A 265 4.81 15.26 15.25
C LYS A 265 5.13 16.07 14.00
N ILE A 266 4.66 15.67 12.82
CA ILE A 266 5.12 16.23 11.55
C ILE A 266 4.17 17.30 10.99
N PHE A 267 2.86 17.10 11.11
CA PHE A 267 1.87 17.89 10.36
C PHE A 267 1.09 18.86 11.23
N ILE A 268 1.08 18.67 12.55
CA ILE A 268 0.31 19.49 13.48
C ILE A 268 1.24 20.44 14.24
N ARG A 269 1.04 21.74 14.02
CA ARG A 269 1.68 22.86 14.73
C ARG A 269 0.66 23.95 15.01
N ASN A 270 1.08 25.05 15.65
CA ASN A 270 0.16 26.16 15.92
C ASN A 270 -0.20 26.88 14.61
N THR A 271 0.74 26.94 13.66
CA THR A 271 0.53 27.48 12.32
C THR A 271 1.05 26.53 11.24
N PRO A 272 0.54 26.62 10.00
CA PRO A 272 1.06 25.82 8.89
C PRO A 272 2.51 26.12 8.54
N GLU A 273 2.98 27.35 8.76
CA GLU A 273 4.36 27.74 8.50
C GLU A 273 5.32 26.97 9.42
N GLU A 274 4.98 26.85 10.71
CA GLU A 274 5.72 26.02 11.67
C GLU A 274 5.73 24.53 11.26
N ALA A 275 4.63 24.04 10.68
CA ALA A 275 4.57 22.67 10.18
C ALA A 275 5.44 22.49 8.93
N SER A 276 5.50 23.49 8.04
CA SER A 276 6.33 23.46 6.83
C SER A 276 7.83 23.33 7.14
N GLU A 277 8.29 23.91 8.26
CA GLU A 277 9.68 23.78 8.70
C GLU A 277 10.13 22.33 8.95
N ASN A 278 9.19 21.40 9.16
CA ASN A 278 9.50 19.97 9.31
C ASN A 278 9.92 19.31 8.00
N PHE A 279 9.70 19.93 6.83
CA PHE A 279 9.97 19.38 5.51
C PHE A 279 11.28 19.91 4.91
N PHE A 280 11.87 19.14 3.99
CA PHE A 280 13.10 19.56 3.29
C PHE A 280 12.86 20.77 2.37
N ASP A 281 11.70 20.81 1.72
CA ASP A 281 11.24 21.90 0.86
C ASP A 281 10.01 22.58 1.48
N PRO A 282 10.22 23.56 2.38
CA PRO A 282 9.14 24.26 3.09
C PRO A 282 8.28 25.18 2.21
#